data_AF-A0A7C1Q2T6-F1
#
_entry.id   AF-A0A7C1Q2T6-F1
#
_cell.length_a   1.000
_cell.length_b   1.000
_cell.length_c   1.000
_cell.angle_alpha   90.00
_cell.angle_beta   90.00
_cell.angle_gamma   90.00
#
_symmetry.space_group_name_H-M   'P 1'
#
loop_
_entity.id
_entity.type
_entity.pdbx_description
1 polymer ?
#
loop_
_entity_poly.entity_id
_entity_poly.type
_entity_poly.pdbx_seq_one_letter_code
_entity_poly.pdbx_strand_id
1 'polypeptide(L)'
;MTPARMNVWGEDIVLPGGVFRQWLPYKWSEETADPVELEFERLGIYPGLPGRNVTIDKKKVELPESIYRDYSISYGQKAKIKMEELISATWLQGRSDEFKEKLYNKQLEVIKHRERERAKLEYKKQEGLR
;
A
#
# COMPACT_ATOMS: atom_id res chain seq x y z
N MET A 1 1.44 -37.94 -4.43
CA MET A 1 0.57 -37.12 -3.56
C MET A 1 1.33 -35.84 -3.24
N THR A 2 1.05 -34.78 -3.98
CA THR A 2 1.65 -33.45 -3.81
C THR A 2 1.04 -32.82 -2.57
N PRO A 3 1.81 -32.29 -1.61
CA PRO A 3 1.22 -31.72 -0.40
C PRO A 3 0.38 -30.49 -0.77
N ALA A 4 -0.83 -30.44 -0.20
CA ALA A 4 -1.78 -29.34 -0.30
C ALA A 4 -1.07 -28.01 0.00
N ARG A 5 -1.13 -27.07 -0.94
CA ARG A 5 -0.45 -25.77 -0.83
C ARG A 5 -1.35 -24.80 -0.07
N MET A 6 -1.16 -24.79 1.24
CA MET A 6 -1.78 -23.83 2.16
C MET A 6 -1.48 -22.38 1.75
N ASN A 7 -2.50 -21.52 1.82
CA ASN A 7 -2.32 -20.06 1.86
C ASN A 7 -1.59 -19.64 3.17
N VAL A 8 -1.22 -18.36 3.35
CA VAL A 8 -0.57 -17.87 4.61
C VAL A 8 -1.42 -17.99 5.87
N TRP A 9 -2.64 -18.51 5.72
CA TRP A 9 -3.61 -18.72 6.77
C TRP A 9 -4.06 -20.20 6.91
N GLY A 10 -3.53 -21.15 6.11
CA GLY A 10 -3.76 -22.60 6.25
C GLY A 10 -4.82 -23.29 5.34
N GLU A 11 -5.34 -22.65 4.28
CA GLU A 11 -6.47 -23.20 3.47
C GLU A 11 -6.16 -23.32 1.95
N ASP A 12 -6.94 -24.17 1.22
CA ASP A 12 -6.72 -24.62 -0.17
C ASP A 12 -7.29 -23.69 -1.30
N ILE A 13 -6.70 -23.72 -2.52
CA ILE A 13 -6.85 -22.69 -3.60
C ILE A 13 -7.35 -23.24 -4.97
N VAL A 14 -8.27 -22.53 -5.67
CA VAL A 14 -8.70 -22.74 -7.10
C VAL A 14 -9.06 -21.43 -7.88
N LEU A 15 -8.22 -20.93 -8.80
CA LEU A 15 -8.22 -19.59 -9.45
C LEU A 15 -9.29 -19.28 -10.56
N PRO A 16 -9.86 -18.04 -10.58
CA PRO A 16 -9.78 -17.11 -11.75
C PRO A 16 -9.69 -15.59 -11.38
N GLY A 17 -9.18 -14.69 -12.25
CA GLY A 17 -9.30 -13.19 -12.10
C GLY A 17 -8.03 -12.32 -12.36
N GLY A 18 -8.23 -11.10 -12.91
CA GLY A 18 -7.31 -10.25 -13.74
C GLY A 18 -6.24 -9.33 -13.10
N VAL A 19 -5.76 -8.34 -13.89
CA VAL A 19 -4.44 -7.66 -13.82
C VAL A 19 -4.16 -6.88 -12.52
N PHE A 20 -5.17 -6.41 -11.80
CA PHE A 20 -5.03 -5.71 -10.51
C PHE A 20 -4.42 -6.56 -9.39
N ARG A 21 -4.35 -7.89 -9.57
CA ARG A 21 -3.79 -8.87 -8.61
C ARG A 21 -2.27 -8.76 -8.36
N GLN A 22 -1.58 -7.73 -8.87
CA GLN A 22 -0.14 -7.53 -8.67
C GLN A 22 0.20 -6.55 -7.54
N TRP A 23 -0.78 -5.86 -6.98
CA TRP A 23 -0.58 -4.79 -5.99
C TRP A 23 -0.57 -5.24 -4.52
N LEU A 24 -0.91 -6.51 -4.24
CA LEU A 24 -0.97 -7.04 -2.88
C LEU A 24 -0.07 -8.28 -2.73
N PRO A 25 0.83 -8.34 -1.72
CA PRO A 25 1.37 -9.61 -1.28
C PRO A 25 0.20 -10.38 -0.64
N TYR A 26 -0.22 -11.44 -1.35
CA TYR A 26 -1.36 -12.33 -1.11
C TYR A 26 -2.63 -12.04 -1.92
N LYS A 27 -2.76 -12.81 -3.02
CA LYS A 27 -3.97 -12.96 -3.82
C LYS A 27 -4.97 -13.86 -3.08
N TRP A 28 -6.11 -13.31 -2.68
CA TRP A 28 -7.46 -13.82 -2.99
C TRP A 28 -8.54 -13.14 -2.14
N SER A 29 -9.32 -12.28 -2.76
CA SER A 29 -10.73 -12.10 -2.44
C SER A 29 -11.51 -12.15 -3.76
N GLU A 30 -12.73 -12.64 -3.67
CA GLU A 30 -13.75 -12.53 -4.72
C GLU A 30 -13.88 -11.08 -5.18
N GLU A 31 -14.47 -10.89 -6.36
CA GLU A 31 -14.84 -9.60 -6.96
C GLU A 31 -15.04 -8.51 -5.89
N THR A 32 -14.02 -7.67 -5.73
CA THR A 32 -13.84 -6.97 -4.46
C THR A 32 -14.75 -5.76 -4.46
N ALA A 33 -15.85 -5.84 -3.69
CA ALA A 33 -16.76 -4.73 -3.44
C ALA A 33 -16.13 -3.63 -2.56
N ASP A 34 -14.79 -3.56 -2.50
CA ASP A 34 -14.07 -2.56 -1.72
C ASP A 34 -14.25 -1.19 -2.41
N PRO A 35 -14.89 -0.21 -1.75
CA PRO A 35 -15.16 1.09 -2.36
C PRO A 35 -13.88 1.83 -2.78
N VAL A 36 -12.74 1.57 -2.13
CA VAL A 36 -11.44 2.16 -2.49
C VAL A 36 -10.95 1.59 -3.80
N GLU A 37 -10.97 0.26 -3.95
CA GLU A 37 -10.48 -0.40 -5.15
C GLU A 37 -11.32 -0.02 -6.37
N LEU A 38 -12.65 0.02 -6.21
CA LEU A 38 -13.58 0.43 -7.26
C LEU A 38 -13.38 1.89 -7.68
N GLU A 39 -13.22 2.81 -6.72
CA GLU A 39 -12.99 4.22 -7.04
C GLU A 39 -11.62 4.43 -7.69
N PHE A 40 -10.61 3.67 -7.27
CA PHE A 40 -9.26 3.76 -7.84
C PHE A 40 -9.22 3.21 -9.26
N GLU A 41 -9.90 2.09 -9.53
CA GLU A 41 -10.07 1.58 -10.88
C GLU A 41 -10.83 2.56 -11.77
N ARG A 42 -11.92 3.15 -11.27
CA ARG A 42 -12.70 4.17 -11.98
C ARG A 42 -11.87 5.40 -12.35
N LEU A 43 -10.97 5.82 -11.47
CA LEU A 43 -10.08 6.99 -11.65
C LEU A 43 -8.73 6.64 -12.30
N GLY A 44 -8.44 5.37 -12.57
CA GLY A 44 -7.15 4.94 -13.11
C GLY A 44 -5.96 5.18 -12.16
N ILE A 45 -6.17 5.09 -10.85
CA ILE A 45 -5.14 5.31 -9.82
C ILE A 45 -4.57 3.96 -9.40
N TYR A 46 -3.25 3.79 -9.55
CA TYR A 46 -2.55 2.54 -9.25
C TYR A 46 -1.40 2.81 -8.25
N PRO A 47 -1.67 2.76 -6.93
CA PRO A 47 -0.74 3.21 -5.90
C PRO A 47 0.44 2.25 -5.67
N GLY A 48 1.65 2.70 -6.02
CA GLY A 48 2.98 2.13 -5.75
C GLY A 48 3.20 1.45 -4.38
N LEU A 49 3.75 0.23 -4.33
CA LEU A 49 4.48 -0.22 -3.15
C LEU A 49 5.65 0.74 -2.97
N PRO A 50 5.94 1.14 -1.74
CA PRO A 50 7.06 2.02 -1.52
C PRO A 50 8.37 1.30 -1.89
N GLY A 51 9.32 2.05 -2.44
CA GLY A 51 10.63 1.53 -2.76
C GLY A 51 11.40 1.13 -1.50
N ARG A 52 12.11 -0.01 -1.58
CA ARG A 52 12.99 -0.51 -0.52
C ARG A 52 14.25 0.34 -0.33
N ASN A 53 14.68 1.02 -1.40
CA ASN A 53 15.83 1.92 -1.38
C ASN A 53 15.42 3.29 -0.87
N VAL A 54 16.05 3.74 0.22
CA VAL A 54 15.83 5.06 0.81
C VAL A 54 17.15 5.81 0.94
N THR A 55 17.08 7.14 0.94
CA THR A 55 18.27 7.96 1.21
C THR A 55 18.27 8.40 2.67
N ILE A 56 19.32 8.03 3.40
CA ILE A 56 19.58 8.38 4.80
C ILE A 56 20.96 9.04 4.86
N ASP A 57 21.04 10.25 5.43
CA ASP A 57 22.29 11.01 5.57
C ASP A 57 23.12 11.08 4.27
N LYS A 58 22.45 11.41 3.16
CA LYS A 58 23.00 11.47 1.79
C LYS A 58 23.51 10.15 1.21
N LYS A 59 23.34 9.02 1.90
CA LYS A 59 23.65 7.67 1.41
C LYS A 59 22.38 6.95 0.99
N LYS A 60 22.41 6.29 -0.18
CA LYS A 60 21.36 5.34 -0.56
C LYS A 60 21.58 4.05 0.24
N VAL A 61 20.56 3.62 0.97
CA VAL A 61 20.56 2.38 1.73
C VAL A 61 19.36 1.54 1.31
N GLU A 62 19.57 0.22 1.24
CA GLU A 62 18.48 -0.73 1.10
C GLU A 62 17.96 -1.07 2.50
N LEU A 63 16.65 -0.88 2.74
CA LEU A 63 16.06 -1.22 4.03
C LEU A 63 16.14 -2.74 4.28
N PRO A 64 16.56 -3.18 5.48
CA PRO A 64 16.45 -4.57 5.90
C PRO A 64 15.02 -5.08 5.72
N GLU A 65 14.87 -6.38 5.45
CA GLU A 65 13.57 -6.98 5.14
C GLU A 65 12.51 -6.70 6.22
N SER A 66 12.89 -6.80 7.51
CA SER A 66 12.00 -6.52 8.63
C SER A 66 11.44 -5.09 8.59
N ILE A 67 12.33 -4.10 8.48
CA ILE A 67 11.94 -2.68 8.40
C ILE A 67 11.14 -2.39 7.13
N TYR A 68 11.54 -2.98 6.00
CA TYR A 68 10.83 -2.78 4.73
C TYR A 68 9.42 -3.37 4.75
N ARG A 69 9.26 -4.55 5.36
CA ARG A 69 7.97 -5.21 5.52
C ARG A 69 7.04 -4.38 6.41
N ASP A 70 7.52 -3.93 7.55
CA ASP A 70 6.74 -3.11 8.48
C ASP A 70 6.38 -1.76 7.87
N TYR A 71 7.30 -1.14 7.14
CA TYR A 71 7.06 0.07 6.36
C TYR A 71 5.95 -0.15 5.32
N SER A 72 6.04 -1.21 4.53
CA SER A 72 5.07 -1.50 3.46
C SER A 72 3.68 -1.79 4.00
N ILE A 73 3.59 -2.57 5.08
CA ILE A 73 2.33 -2.88 5.77
C ILE A 73 1.73 -1.61 6.35
N SER A 74 2.51 -0.82 7.09
CA SER A 74 2.00 0.40 7.73
C SER A 74 1.54 1.44 6.71
N TYR A 75 2.27 1.59 5.60
CA TYR A 75 1.87 2.42 4.47
C TYR A 75 0.52 1.96 3.90
N GLY A 76 0.39 0.67 3.54
CA GLY A 76 -0.83 0.14 2.94
C GLY A 76 -2.06 0.31 3.84
N GLN A 77 -1.94 0.01 5.13
CA GLN A 77 -3.03 0.17 6.10
C GLN A 77 -3.48 1.62 6.23
N LYS A 78 -2.53 2.55 6.40
CA LYS A 78 -2.85 3.98 6.54
C LYS A 78 -3.40 4.59 5.27
N ALA A 79 -2.87 4.17 4.12
CA ALA A 79 -3.38 4.56 2.81
C ALA A 79 -4.83 4.12 2.67
N LYS A 80 -5.15 2.86 2.95
CA LYS A 80 -6.51 2.33 2.88
C LYS A 80 -7.48 3.11 3.76
N ILE A 81 -7.20 3.24 5.06
CA ILE A 81 -8.04 4.00 5.99
C ILE A 81 -8.27 5.43 5.49
N LYS A 82 -7.20 6.09 5.00
CA LYS A 82 -7.33 7.47 4.52
C LYS A 82 -8.18 7.57 3.26
N MET A 83 -8.11 6.59 2.36
CA MET A 83 -8.91 6.61 1.16
C MET A 83 -10.38 6.30 1.46
N GLU A 84 -10.67 5.38 2.37
CA GLU A 84 -12.03 5.12 2.86
C GLU A 84 -12.65 6.39 3.45
N GLU A 85 -11.91 7.13 4.28
CA GLU A 85 -12.34 8.43 4.83
C GLU A 85 -12.67 9.44 3.72
N LEU A 86 -11.84 9.54 2.69
CA LEU A 86 -12.02 10.53 1.64
C LEU A 86 -13.17 10.15 0.69
N ILE A 87 -13.29 8.88 0.34
CA ILE A 87 -14.34 8.38 -0.56
C ILE A 87 -15.71 8.49 0.10
N SER A 88 -15.80 8.24 1.41
CA SER A 88 -17.03 8.43 2.19
C SER A 88 -17.37 9.90 2.45
N ALA A 89 -16.46 10.84 2.19
CA ALA A 89 -16.68 12.25 2.49
C ALA A 89 -17.66 12.93 1.54
N THR A 90 -18.81 13.37 2.07
CA THR A 90 -19.90 14.01 1.30
C THR A 90 -19.43 15.22 0.48
N TRP A 91 -18.52 16.04 1.03
CA TRP A 91 -18.01 17.24 0.35
C TRP A 91 -17.17 16.92 -0.91
N LEU A 92 -16.72 15.67 -1.05
CA LEU A 92 -15.93 15.20 -2.19
C LEU A 92 -16.80 14.61 -3.31
N GLN A 93 -18.02 14.17 -3.02
CA GLN A 93 -18.91 13.49 -3.97
C GLN A 93 -19.22 14.34 -5.21
N GLY A 94 -19.40 15.67 -5.04
CA GLY A 94 -19.66 16.61 -6.13
C GLY A 94 -18.41 17.22 -6.79
N ARG A 95 -17.20 16.76 -6.44
CA ARG A 95 -15.95 17.25 -7.06
C ARG A 95 -15.64 16.49 -8.34
N SER A 96 -14.93 17.16 -9.26
CA SER A 96 -14.47 16.53 -10.50
C SER A 96 -13.50 15.39 -10.23
N ASP A 97 -13.46 14.45 -11.16
CA ASP A 97 -12.55 13.30 -11.09
C ASP A 97 -11.08 13.74 -11.04
N GLU A 98 -10.69 14.75 -11.83
CA GLU A 98 -9.34 15.33 -11.79
C GLU A 98 -8.98 15.87 -10.40
N PHE A 99 -9.96 16.48 -9.69
CA PHE A 99 -9.73 16.96 -8.34
C PHE A 99 -9.53 15.81 -7.36
N LYS A 100 -10.38 14.77 -7.44
CA LYS A 100 -10.29 13.56 -6.60
C LYS A 100 -8.97 12.85 -6.81
N GLU A 101 -8.57 12.65 -8.07
CA GLU A 101 -7.32 12.01 -8.44
C GLU A 101 -6.11 12.75 -7.85
N LYS A 102 -6.04 14.08 -8.07
CA LYS A 102 -4.98 14.91 -7.48
C LYS A 102 -4.95 14.84 -5.96
N LEU A 103 -6.13 14.84 -5.32
CA LEU A 103 -6.24 14.73 -3.87
C LEU A 103 -5.75 13.37 -3.38
N TYR A 104 -6.20 12.27 -3.97
CA TYR A 104 -5.82 10.92 -3.57
C TYR A 104 -4.32 10.70 -3.75
N ASN A 105 -3.76 11.04 -4.92
CA ASN A 105 -2.32 10.96 -5.17
C ASN A 105 -1.51 11.79 -4.16
N LYS A 106 -1.96 13.02 -3.86
CA LYS A 106 -1.31 13.86 -2.85
C LYS A 106 -1.32 13.21 -1.47
N GLN A 107 -2.45 12.65 -1.04
CA GLN A 107 -2.58 12.02 0.27
C GLN A 107 -1.75 10.73 0.37
N LEU A 108 -1.73 9.93 -0.69
CA LEU A 108 -0.87 8.74 -0.78
C LEU A 108 0.61 9.11 -0.65
N GLU A 109 1.07 10.17 -1.32
CA GLU A 109 2.45 10.65 -1.19
C GLU A 109 2.76 11.19 0.22
N VAL A 110 1.82 11.89 0.86
CA VAL A 110 2.00 12.35 2.25
C VAL A 110 2.17 11.17 3.21
N ILE A 111 1.33 10.14 3.08
CA ILE A 111 1.42 8.94 3.93
C ILE A 111 2.72 8.21 3.65
N LYS A 112 3.04 7.97 2.36
CA LYS A 112 4.28 7.33 1.94
C LYS A 112 5.52 8.04 2.48
N HIS A 113 5.54 9.37 2.45
CA HIS A 113 6.64 10.16 3.01
C HIS A 113 6.74 9.98 4.52
N ARG A 114 5.63 10.09 5.27
CA ARG A 114 5.62 9.92 6.72
C ARG A 114 6.11 8.54 7.14
N GLU A 115 5.63 7.49 6.48
CA GLU A 115 6.02 6.12 6.77
C GLU A 115 7.47 5.84 6.34
N ARG A 116 7.95 6.47 5.26
CA ARG A 116 9.36 6.42 4.87
C ARG A 116 10.25 7.02 5.96
N GLU A 117 9.92 8.19 6.48
CA GLU A 117 10.72 8.81 7.55
C GLU A 117 10.73 7.96 8.82
N ARG A 118 9.61 7.31 9.16
CA ARG A 118 9.58 6.33 10.26
C ARG A 118 10.52 5.15 9.99
N ALA A 119 10.47 4.56 8.79
CA ALA A 119 11.37 3.48 8.42
C ALA A 119 12.85 3.88 8.48
N LYS A 120 13.19 5.11 8.08
CA LYS A 120 14.55 5.65 8.21
C LYS A 120 14.97 5.78 9.68
N LEU A 121 14.08 6.22 10.56
CA LEU A 121 14.37 6.33 11.99
C LEU A 121 14.59 4.95 12.62
N GLU A 122 13.76 3.96 12.28
CA GLU A 122 13.96 2.58 12.75
C GLU A 122 15.27 1.99 12.24
N TYR A 123 15.63 2.23 10.98
CA TYR A 123 16.92 1.86 10.43
C TYR A 123 18.08 2.49 11.22
N LYS A 124 18.02 3.80 11.48
CA LYS A 124 19.05 4.50 12.26
C LYS A 124 19.21 3.92 13.66
N LYS A 125 18.10 3.60 14.34
CA LYS A 125 18.11 2.96 15.67
C LYS A 125 18.77 1.59 15.63
N GLN A 126 18.43 0.76 14.64
CA GLN A 126 18.99 -0.59 14.50
C GLN A 126 20.51 -0.56 14.24
N GLU A 127 20.98 0.40 13.44
CA GLU A 127 22.39 0.58 13.11
C GLU A 127 23.18 1.37 14.17
N GLY A 128 22.53 1.83 15.25
CA GLY A 128 23.17 2.67 16.27
C GLY A 128 23.58 4.07 15.79
N LEU A 129 23.01 4.52 14.67
CA LEU A 129 23.25 5.84 14.09
C LEU A 129 22.35 6.86 14.81
N ARG A 130 22.96 7.82 15.53
CA ARG A 130 22.24 8.93 16.19
C ARG A 130 21.95 10.06 15.20
#